data_AF-A0A1H9ZKB6-F1
#
_entry.id   AF-A0A1H9ZKB6-F1
#
_cell.length_a   1.000
_cell.length_b   1.000
_cell.length_c   1.000
_cell.angle_alpha   90.00
_cell.angle_beta   90.00
_cell.angle_gamma   90.00
#
_symmetry.space_group_name_H-M   'P 1'
#
loop_
_entity.id
_entity.type
_entity.pdbx_description
1 polymer ?
#
loop_
_entity_poly.entity_id
_entity_poly.type
_entity_poly.pdbx_seq_one_letter_code
_entity_poly.pdbx_strand_id
1 'polypeptide(L)' 'MTRPAVPVSEIDRGIVEAHRDLGAARSAFAQSPSGAAITACQAAEARLNELLDVRFDRMTAARPPAASAA' A
#
# COMPACT_ATOMS: atom_id res chain seq x y z
N MET A 1 -16.71 12.59 16.21
CA MET A 1 -16.97 12.60 14.75
C MET A 1 -16.27 11.39 14.17
N THR A 2 -16.99 10.33 13.82
CA THR A 2 -16.40 9.09 13.28
C THR A 2 -16.06 9.33 11.82
N ARG A 3 -14.77 9.35 11.48
CA ARG A 3 -14.32 9.39 10.09
C ARG A 3 -14.84 8.13 9.40
N PRO A 4 -15.54 8.22 8.26
CA PRO A 4 -16.02 7.03 7.56
C PRO A 4 -14.83 6.14 7.25
N ALA A 5 -14.95 4.87 7.63
CA ALA A 5 -13.94 3.86 7.34
C ALA A 5 -13.82 3.72 5.81
N VAL A 6 -12.61 3.94 5.28
CA VAL A 6 -12.30 3.68 3.86
C VAL A 6 -12.65 2.22 3.52
N PRO A 7 -13.46 1.97 2.48
CA PRO A 7 -13.76 0.62 2.02
C PRO A 7 -12.51 -0.16 1.61
N VAL A 8 -12.51 -1.47 1.86
CA VAL A 8 -11.39 -2.36 1.47
C VAL A 8 -11.13 -2.33 -0.04
N SER A 9 -12.17 -2.21 -0.85
CA SER A 9 -12.05 -2.07 -2.31
C SER A 9 -11.28 -0.83 -2.74
N GLU A 10 -11.40 0.28 -2.01
CA GLU A 10 -10.63 1.49 -2.29
C GLU A 10 -9.15 1.32 -1.90
N ILE A 11 -8.88 0.61 -0.81
CA ILE A 11 -7.51 0.24 -0.41
C ILE A 11 -6.87 -0.67 -1.46
N ASP A 12 -7.58 -1.72 -1.89
CA ASP A 12 -7.10 -2.66 -2.91
C ASP A 12 -6.83 -1.94 -4.25
N ARG A 13 -7.70 -1.02 -4.65
CA ARG A 13 -7.47 -0.16 -5.82
C ARG A 13 -6.21 0.70 -5.64
N GLY A 14 -6.06 1.33 -4.48
CA GLY A 14 -4.88 2.13 -4.16
C GLY A 14 -3.58 1.33 -4.25
N ILE A 15 -3.58 0.07 -3.79
CA ILE A 15 -2.42 -0.83 -3.87
C ILE A 15 -2.04 -1.08 -5.34
N VAL A 16 -3.00 -1.39 -6.20
CA VAL A 16 -2.77 -1.63 -7.63
C VAL A 16 -2.19 -0.38 -8.31
N GLU A 17 -2.75 0.79 -8.00
CA GLU A 17 -2.27 2.08 -8.53
C GLU A 17 -0.84 2.38 -8.05
N ALA A 18 -0.55 2.26 -6.75
CA ALA A 18 0.79 2.48 -6.20
C ALA A 18 1.83 1.50 -6.74
N HIS A 19 1.45 0.23 -6.96
CA HIS A 19 2.33 -0.76 -7.57
C HIS A 19 2.67 -0.42 -9.03
N ARG A 20 1.70 0.10 -9.79
CA ARG A 20 1.93 0.60 -11.15
C ARG A 20 2.87 1.81 -11.14
N ASP A 21 2.66 2.75 -10.23
CA ASP A 21 3.49 3.96 -10.09
C ASP A 21 4.94 3.59 -9.72
N LEU A 22 5.13 2.63 -8.80
CA LEU A 22 6.47 2.11 -8.46
C LEU A 22 7.14 1.46 -9.68
N GLY A 23 6.40 0.69 -10.47
CA GLY A 23 6.89 0.12 -11.72
C GLY A 23 7.38 1.20 -12.70
N ALA A 24 6.58 2.26 -12.89
CA ALA A 24 6.94 3.39 -13.75
C ALA A 24 8.18 4.13 -13.24
N ALA A 25 8.27 4.39 -11.93
CA ALA A 25 9.44 5.03 -11.31
C ALA A 25 10.71 4.19 -11.49
N ARG A 26 10.62 2.86 -11.31
CA ARG A 26 11.76 1.95 -11.52
C ARG A 26 12.20 1.88 -12.98
N SER A 27 11.25 1.87 -13.92
CA SER A 27 11.56 1.96 -15.35
C SER A 27 12.26 3.28 -15.69
N ALA A 28 11.78 4.40 -15.16
CA ALA A 28 12.41 5.71 -15.36
C ALA A 28 13.83 5.75 -14.77
N PHE A 29 14.02 5.21 -13.56
CA PHE A 29 15.35 5.09 -12.94
C PHE A 29 16.30 4.21 -13.77
N ALA A 30 15.82 3.08 -14.29
CA ALA A 30 16.63 2.19 -15.14
C ALA A 30 17.07 2.86 -16.45
N GLN A 31 16.24 3.75 -17.01
CA GLN A 31 16.55 4.52 -18.21
C GLN A 31 17.48 5.71 -17.94
N SER A 32 17.28 6.41 -16.82
CA SER A 32 18.05 7.59 -16.44
C SER A 32 18.26 7.66 -14.92
N PRO A 33 19.33 7.01 -14.41
CA PRO A 33 19.62 6.99 -12.99
C PRO A 33 19.94 8.40 -12.47
N SER A 34 19.19 8.86 -11.48
CA SER A 34 19.40 10.17 -10.84
C SER A 34 18.89 10.18 -9.41
N GLY A 35 19.32 11.17 -8.63
CA GLY A 35 18.82 11.42 -7.27
C GLY A 35 17.31 11.60 -7.23
N ALA A 36 16.75 12.34 -8.20
CA ALA A 36 15.31 12.53 -8.30
C ALA A 36 14.57 11.23 -8.61
N ALA A 37 15.11 10.40 -9.53
CA ALA A 37 14.50 9.13 -9.89
C ALA A 37 14.53 8.11 -8.74
N ILE A 38 15.60 8.06 -7.93
CA ILE A 38 15.62 7.20 -6.74
C ILE A 38 14.64 7.68 -5.65
N THR A 39 14.51 9.00 -5.44
CA THR A 39 13.50 9.55 -4.52
C THR A 39 12.08 9.23 -4.99
N ALA A 40 11.81 9.26 -6.29
CA ALA A 40 10.50 8.87 -6.83
C ALA A 40 10.20 7.39 -6.58
N CYS A 41 11.20 6.50 -6.76
CA CYS A 41 11.06 5.08 -6.40
C CYS A 41 10.75 4.91 -4.91
N GLN A 42 11.50 5.57 -4.03
CA GLN A 42 11.31 5.49 -2.59
C GLN A 42 9.94 6.00 -2.14
N ALA A 43 9.46 7.10 -2.72
CA ALA A 43 8.15 7.67 -2.42
C ALA A 43 7.01 6.73 -2.86
N ALA A 44 7.11 6.15 -4.06
CA ALA A 44 6.12 5.18 -4.54
C ALA A 44 6.12 3.90 -3.70
N GLU A 45 7.29 3.42 -3.29
CA GLU A 45 7.45 2.25 -2.43
C GLU A 45 6.88 2.49 -1.03
N ALA A 46 7.17 3.65 -0.41
CA ALA A 46 6.62 4.02 0.88
C ALA A 46 5.09 4.04 0.85
N ARG A 47 4.50 4.65 -0.19
CA ARG A 47 3.04 4.68 -0.38
C ARG A 47 2.44 3.27 -0.53
N LEU A 48 3.11 2.39 -1.28
CA LEU A 48 2.65 1.01 -1.44
C LEU A 48 2.67 0.27 -0.09
N ASN A 49 3.74 0.42 0.69
CA ASN A 49 3.86 -0.21 2.00
C ASN A 49 2.78 0.27 2.98
N GLU A 50 2.52 1.58 3.05
CA GLU A 50 1.44 2.14 3.86
C GLU A 50 0.07 1.52 3.54
N LEU A 51 -0.23 1.34 2.25
CA LEU A 51 -1.49 0.75 1.82
C LEU A 51 -1.58 -0.76 2.15
N LEU A 52 -0.47 -1.49 2.04
CA LEU A 52 -0.39 -2.90 2.43
C LEU A 52 -0.58 -3.08 3.95
N ASP A 53 0.03 -2.21 4.74
CA ASP A 53 -0.13 -2.21 6.20
C ASP A 53 -1.59 -1.96 6.60
N VAL A 54 -2.21 -0.93 6.02
CA VAL A 54 -3.64 -0.64 6.25
C VAL A 54 -4.51 -1.82 5.83
N ARG A 55 -4.19 -2.48 4.71
CA ARG A 55 -4.95 -3.65 4.23
C ARG A 55 -4.81 -4.84 5.18
N PHE A 56 -3.61 -5.05 5.72
CA PHE A 56 -3.33 -6.08 6.69
C PHE A 56 -4.09 -5.84 8.00
N ASP A 57 -4.06 -4.61 8.53
CA ASP A 57 -4.81 -4.22 9.74
C ASP A 57 -6.32 -4.44 9.58
N ARG A 58 -6.87 -4.16 8.40
CA ARG A 58 -8.28 -4.44 8.12
C ARG A 58 -8.59 -5.93 8.11
N MET A 59 -7.68 -6.74 7.60
CA MET A 59 -7.85 -8.20 7.56
C MET A 59 -7.76 -8.80 8.96
N THR A 60 -6.83 -8.33 9.79
CA THR A 60 -6.67 -8.79 11.17
C THR A 60 -7.82 -8.33 12.07
N ALA A 61 -8.30 -7.09 11.92
CA ALA A 61 -9.45 -6.57 12.65
C ALA A 61 -10.77 -7.27 12.29
N ALA A 62 -10.90 -7.79 11.06
CA ALA A 62 -12.08 -8.53 10.62
C ALA A 62 -12.10 -10.00 11.09
N ARG A 63 -10.99 -10.52 11.63
CA ARG A 63 -10.90 -11.91 12.11
C ARG A 63 -11.65 -12.01 13.45
N PRO A 64 -12.67 -12.89 13.58
CA PRO A 64 -13.28 -13.15 14.88
C PRO A 64 -12.22 -13.73 15.83
N PRO A 65 -12.28 -13.44 17.14
CA PRO A 65 -11.42 -14.11 18.09
C PRO A 65 -11.62 -15.61 17.94
N ALA A 66 -10.53 -16.37 17.84
CA ALA A 66 -10.62 -17.83 17.87
C ALA A 66 -11.33 -18.20 19.17
N ALA A 67 -12.48 -18.88 19.06
CA ALA A 67 -13.15 -19.41 20.23
C ALA A 67 -12.13 -20.28 20.97
N SER A 68 -11.71 -19.82 22.14
CA SER A 68 -10.85 -20.58 23.03
C SER A 68 -11.66 -21.80 23.42
N ALA A 69 -11.42 -22.93 22.74
CA ALA A 69 -12.02 -24.21 23.09
C ALA A 69 -11.45 -24.59 24.46
N ALA A 70 -12.27 -24.41 25.49
CA ALA A 70 -12.08 -24.95 26.83
C ALA A 70 -12.46 -26.43 26.83
#